data_AF-A0A4R8M2B2-F1
#
_entry.id   AF-A0A4R8M2B2-F1
#
_cell.length_a   1.000
_cell.length_b   1.000
_cell.length_c   1.000
_cell.angle_alpha   90.00
_cell.angle_beta   90.00
_cell.angle_gamma   90.00
#
_symmetry.space_group_name_H-M   'P 1'
#
loop_
_entity.id
_entity.type
_entity.pdbx_description
1 polymer ?
#
loop_
_entity_poly.entity_id
_entity_poly.type
_entity_poly.pdbx_seq_one_letter_code
_entity_poly.pdbx_strand_id
1 'polypeptide(L)'
;MNRVFTKGFILLAVLLVVLAGLSAVMLLLTPEEARTGNFWISFWTIIFAVVLAFLYMLFHVFAGREGTAPLPLLLGLSVTFALYCAFVLGNVAVSHYLLGLSRNAYLATHILGFLVLAGGGGALTILSLSTKEADTAVSVKRSRLFVLTTRIGSVAEELNLCPYREMASGIIVGLKDLKEAIRFSDPMSAGGEDGEEKVVLAVGALEDKCRRFMSLPSGGEREKAVQEIENLIERAFAALKARNEEVLHGK
;
A
#
# COMPACT_ATOMS: atom_id res chain seq x y z
N MET A 1 9.59 -8.39 13.29
CA MET A 1 10.62 -8.37 12.23
C MET A 1 11.36 -7.04 12.33
N ASN A 2 12.70 -7.04 12.42
CA ASN A 2 13.47 -5.80 12.57
C ASN A 2 13.43 -5.01 11.25
N ARG A 3 12.87 -3.79 11.27
CA ARG A 3 12.73 -2.94 10.07
C ARG A 3 14.07 -2.44 9.53
N VAL A 4 15.10 -2.44 10.37
CA VAL A 4 16.45 -1.95 10.02
C VAL A 4 17.30 -3.04 9.37
N PHE A 5 17.21 -4.28 9.87
CA PHE A 5 18.03 -5.40 9.39
C PHE A 5 17.18 -6.42 8.63
N THR A 6 16.77 -6.05 7.43
CA THR A 6 16.07 -6.96 6.52
C THR A 6 17.06 -7.90 5.81
N LYS A 7 16.58 -9.04 5.30
CA LYS A 7 17.42 -9.97 4.51
C LYS A 7 18.05 -9.27 3.29
N GLY A 8 17.30 -8.39 2.64
CA GLY A 8 17.80 -7.58 1.52
C GLY A 8 18.91 -6.61 1.96
N PHE A 9 18.76 -5.97 3.11
CA PHE A 9 19.79 -5.10 3.69
C PHE A 9 21.08 -5.86 4.01
N ILE A 10 20.98 -7.06 4.60
CA ILE A 10 22.14 -7.90 4.91
C ILE A 10 22.85 -8.33 3.62
N LEU A 11 22.10 -8.77 2.61
CA LEU A 11 22.67 -9.13 1.31
C LEU A 11 23.40 -7.94 0.68
N LEU A 12 22.80 -6.74 0.71
CA LEU A 12 23.42 -5.54 0.18
C LEU A 12 24.71 -5.19 0.93
N ALA A 13 24.72 -5.31 2.26
CA ALA A 13 25.92 -5.08 3.07
C ALA A 13 27.06 -6.05 2.71
N VAL A 14 26.75 -7.33 2.49
CA VAL A 14 27.74 -8.33 2.03
C VAL A 14 28.28 -7.94 0.66
N LEU A 15 27.41 -7.61 -0.31
CA LEU A 15 27.82 -7.20 -1.65
C LEU A 15 28.66 -5.92 -1.64
N LEU A 16 28.35 -4.97 -0.76
CA LEU A 16 29.13 -3.75 -0.57
C LEU A 16 30.57 -4.07 -0.14
N VAL A 17 30.74 -4.96 0.84
CA VAL A 17 32.06 -5.39 1.32
C VAL A 17 32.83 -6.10 0.20
N VAL A 18 32.17 -6.97 -0.56
CA VAL A 18 32.78 -7.67 -1.71
C VAL A 18 33.24 -6.68 -2.78
N LEU A 19 32.40 -5.70 -3.14
CA LEU A 19 32.75 -4.67 -4.12
C LEU A 19 33.91 -3.79 -3.64
N ALA A 20 33.90 -3.35 -2.38
CA ALA A 20 34.99 -2.57 -1.80
C ALA A 20 36.30 -3.36 -1.71
N GLY A 21 36.23 -4.65 -1.37
CA GLY A 21 37.38 -5.55 -1.40
C GLY A 21 37.90 -5.72 -2.83
N LEU A 22 37.01 -5.92 -3.81
CA LEU A 22 37.38 -6.07 -5.21
C LEU A 22 38.07 -4.82 -5.75
N SER A 23 37.58 -3.61 -5.45
CA SER A 23 38.24 -2.38 -5.91
C SER A 23 39.64 -2.23 -5.31
N ALA A 24 39.83 -2.57 -4.03
CA ALA A 24 41.14 -2.56 -3.39
C ALA A 24 42.10 -3.58 -4.03
N VAL A 25 41.62 -4.82 -4.24
CA VAL A 25 42.39 -5.89 -4.91
C VAL A 25 42.77 -5.48 -6.34
N MET A 26 41.83 -4.93 -7.11
CA MET A 26 42.10 -4.44 -8.46
C MET A 26 43.18 -3.36 -8.46
N LEU A 27 43.11 -2.39 -7.55
CA LEU A 27 44.07 -1.28 -7.50
C LEU A 27 45.47 -1.74 -7.08
N LEU A 28 45.55 -2.61 -6.07
CA LEU A 28 46.82 -3.05 -5.47
C LEU A 28 47.53 -4.14 -6.26
N LEU A 29 46.79 -5.06 -6.89
CA LEU A 29 47.38 -6.21 -7.59
C LEU A 29 47.55 -6.00 -9.10
N THR A 30 46.91 -4.98 -9.69
CA THR A 30 47.09 -4.69 -11.12
C THR A 30 48.30 -3.77 -11.30
N PRO A 31 49.37 -4.20 -12.01
CA PRO A 31 50.52 -3.36 -12.31
C PRO A 31 50.11 -2.09 -13.05
N GLU A 32 50.80 -0.99 -12.82
CA GLU A 32 50.41 0.32 -13.38
C GLU A 32 50.33 0.32 -14.90
N GLU A 33 51.24 -0.40 -15.54
CA GLU A 33 51.32 -0.57 -16.99
C GLU A 33 50.12 -1.33 -17.59
N ALA A 34 49.46 -2.16 -16.78
CA ALA A 34 48.29 -2.95 -17.16
C ALA A 34 46.95 -2.22 -16.90
N ARG A 35 46.96 -1.02 -16.28
CA ARG A 35 45.76 -0.23 -15.96
C ARG A 35 45.21 0.50 -17.19
N THR A 36 44.63 -0.26 -18.11
CA THR A 36 44.02 0.25 -19.34
C THR A 36 42.74 1.07 -19.10
N GLY A 37 42.17 1.67 -20.16
CA GLY A 37 40.90 2.39 -20.05
C GLY A 37 39.73 1.55 -19.51
N ASN A 38 39.69 0.25 -19.84
CA ASN A 38 38.65 -0.65 -19.33
C ASN A 38 38.82 -0.90 -17.83
N PHE A 39 40.05 -0.97 -17.33
CA PHE A 39 40.33 -1.06 -15.90
C PHE A 39 39.73 0.12 -15.14
N TRP A 40 39.97 1.34 -15.61
CA TRP A 40 39.46 2.55 -14.96
C TRP A 40 37.93 2.64 -15.01
N ILE A 41 37.31 2.20 -16.11
CA ILE A 41 35.85 2.11 -16.19
C ILE A 41 35.33 1.15 -15.11
N SER A 42 35.87 -0.07 -15.02
CA SER A 42 35.47 -1.05 -14.00
C SER A 42 35.65 -0.50 -12.59
N PHE A 43 36.82 0.09 -12.31
CA PHE A 43 37.16 0.65 -11.02
C PHE A 43 36.17 1.74 -10.59
N TRP A 44 35.94 2.74 -11.44
CA TRP A 44 35.00 3.83 -11.13
C TRP A 44 33.55 3.36 -11.02
N THR A 45 33.12 2.38 -11.83
CA THR A 45 31.78 1.80 -11.69
C THR A 45 31.62 1.05 -10.37
N ILE A 46 32.65 0.30 -9.91
CA ILE A 46 32.62 -0.35 -8.59
C ILE A 46 32.53 0.70 -7.49
N ILE A 47 33.36 1.75 -7.52
CA ILE A 47 33.32 2.84 -6.53
C ILE A 47 31.95 3.51 -6.53
N PHE A 48 31.39 3.81 -7.70
CA PHE A 48 30.05 4.38 -7.83
C PHE A 48 28.98 3.47 -7.20
N ALA A 49 29.01 2.16 -7.48
CA ALA A 49 28.08 1.21 -6.90
C ALA A 49 28.20 1.13 -5.37
N VAL A 50 29.43 1.17 -4.82
CA VAL A 50 29.68 1.20 -3.38
C VAL A 50 29.10 2.46 -2.76
N VAL A 51 29.40 3.64 -3.32
CA VAL A 51 28.88 4.92 -2.81
C VAL A 51 27.35 4.93 -2.84
N LEU A 52 26.76 4.49 -3.94
CA LEU A 52 25.31 4.46 -4.11
C LEU A 52 24.63 3.51 -3.13
N ALA A 53 25.16 2.28 -2.97
CA ALA A 53 24.65 1.30 -2.00
C ALA A 53 24.83 1.79 -0.56
N PHE A 54 25.94 2.45 -0.25
CA PHE A 54 26.18 3.02 1.07
C PHE A 54 25.20 4.15 1.40
N LEU A 55 24.98 5.09 0.47
CA LEU A 55 23.98 6.15 0.63
C LEU A 55 22.57 5.56 0.86
N TYR A 56 22.21 4.54 0.09
CA TYR A 56 20.95 3.84 0.30
C TYR A 56 20.88 3.13 1.67
N MET A 57 21.96 2.48 2.12
CA MET A 57 21.99 1.84 3.43
C MET A 57 21.79 2.86 4.56
N LEU A 58 22.41 4.05 4.47
CA LEU A 58 22.15 5.15 5.42
C LEU A 58 20.66 5.52 5.40
N PHE A 59 20.10 5.78 4.22
CA PHE A 59 18.66 6.05 4.06
C PHE A 59 17.79 4.95 4.68
N HIS A 60 18.09 3.66 4.44
CA HIS A 60 17.35 2.53 4.98
C HIS A 60 17.37 2.50 6.50
N VAL A 61 18.53 2.77 7.12
CA VAL A 61 18.67 2.78 8.59
C VAL A 61 17.89 3.94 9.19
N PHE A 62 18.00 5.15 8.65
CA PHE A 62 17.26 6.32 9.13
C PHE A 62 15.75 6.11 8.96
N ALA A 63 15.32 5.76 7.76
CA ALA A 63 13.90 5.56 7.46
C ALA A 63 13.29 4.36 8.21
N GLY A 64 14.08 3.30 8.44
CA GLY A 64 13.67 2.13 9.21
C GLY A 64 13.54 2.41 10.71
N ARG A 65 14.38 3.30 11.27
CA ARG A 65 14.32 3.73 12.68
C ARG A 65 13.19 4.70 12.94
N GLU A 66 13.05 5.71 12.09
CA GLU A 66 12.03 6.76 12.23
C GLU A 66 10.66 6.31 11.71
N GLY A 67 10.61 5.19 10.97
CA GLY A 67 9.37 4.67 10.39
C GLY A 67 8.82 5.53 9.25
N THR A 68 9.65 6.40 8.67
CA THR A 68 9.26 7.37 7.64
C THR A 68 9.02 6.74 6.27
N ALA A 69 9.55 5.54 6.01
CA ALA A 69 9.33 4.80 4.77
C ALA A 69 8.62 3.45 5.02
N PRO A 70 7.69 3.04 4.12
CA PRO A 70 7.01 1.77 4.25
C PRO A 70 7.98 0.60 4.04
N LEU A 71 7.86 -0.45 4.85
CA LEU A 71 8.76 -1.61 4.82
C LEU A 71 8.89 -2.28 3.43
N PRO A 72 7.82 -2.42 2.61
CA PRO A 72 7.97 -3.01 1.29
C PRO A 72 8.79 -2.13 0.32
N LEU A 73 8.81 -0.80 0.50
CA LEU A 73 9.72 0.10 -0.23
C LEU A 73 11.17 -0.17 0.15
N LEU A 74 11.43 -0.26 1.45
CA LEU A 74 12.76 -0.57 1.97
C LEU A 74 13.25 -1.95 1.46
N LEU A 75 12.37 -2.95 1.40
CA LEU A 75 12.72 -4.26 0.84
C LEU A 75 12.97 -4.19 -0.67
N GLY A 76 12.07 -3.56 -1.43
CA GLY A 76 12.18 -3.49 -2.89
C GLY A 76 13.40 -2.71 -3.37
N LEU A 77 13.70 -1.58 -2.73
CA LEU A 77 14.92 -0.83 -3.03
C LEU A 77 16.19 -1.60 -2.63
N SER A 78 16.19 -2.32 -1.49
CA SER A 78 17.34 -3.14 -1.09
C SER A 78 17.64 -4.21 -2.13
N VAL A 79 16.61 -4.88 -2.65
CA VAL A 79 16.76 -5.90 -3.70
C VAL A 79 17.25 -5.25 -4.99
N THR A 80 16.69 -4.11 -5.38
CA THR A 80 17.11 -3.34 -6.56
C THR A 80 18.60 -3.00 -6.52
N PHE A 81 19.07 -2.42 -5.41
CA PHE A 81 20.50 -2.08 -5.25
C PHE A 81 21.38 -3.33 -5.18
N ALA A 82 20.93 -4.41 -4.54
CA ALA A 82 21.68 -5.66 -4.48
C ALA A 82 21.83 -6.29 -5.88
N LEU A 83 20.77 -6.29 -6.69
CA LEU A 83 20.82 -6.77 -8.08
C LEU A 83 21.77 -5.94 -8.93
N TYR A 84 21.75 -4.61 -8.78
CA TYR A 84 22.71 -3.74 -9.47
C TYR A 84 24.16 -4.04 -9.05
N CYS A 85 24.42 -4.20 -7.74
CA CYS A 85 25.76 -4.56 -7.25
C CYS A 85 26.23 -5.92 -7.81
N ALA A 86 25.35 -6.92 -7.81
CA ALA A 86 25.63 -8.24 -8.40
C ALA A 86 25.90 -8.14 -9.91
N PHE A 87 25.14 -7.30 -10.63
CA PHE A 87 25.40 -7.02 -12.03
C PHE A 87 26.76 -6.37 -12.25
N VAL A 88 27.15 -5.38 -11.45
CA VAL A 88 28.47 -4.74 -11.58
C VAL A 88 29.58 -5.78 -11.36
N LEU A 89 29.48 -6.63 -10.34
CA LEU A 89 30.44 -7.72 -10.11
C LEU A 89 30.52 -8.67 -11.32
N GLY A 90 29.37 -9.14 -11.80
CA GLY A 90 29.29 -10.05 -12.94
C GLY A 90 29.80 -9.42 -14.21
N ASN A 91 29.46 -8.16 -14.49
CA ASN A 91 29.87 -7.46 -15.70
C ASN A 91 31.37 -7.13 -15.68
N VAL A 92 31.93 -6.78 -14.52
CA VAL A 92 33.39 -6.68 -14.39
C VAL A 92 34.04 -8.04 -14.62
N ALA A 93 33.57 -9.12 -13.99
CA ALA A 93 34.13 -10.45 -14.19
C ALA A 93 34.05 -10.95 -15.65
N VAL A 94 32.89 -10.78 -16.30
CA VAL A 94 32.63 -11.31 -17.65
C VAL A 94 33.18 -10.40 -18.72
N SER A 95 32.85 -9.12 -18.68
CA SER A 95 33.18 -8.23 -19.80
C SER A 95 34.63 -7.74 -19.75
N HIS A 96 35.26 -7.69 -18.58
CA HIS A 96 36.69 -7.38 -18.47
C HIS A 96 37.58 -8.59 -18.79
N TYR A 97 37.21 -9.80 -18.34
CA TYR A 97 38.10 -10.96 -18.45
C TYR A 97 37.73 -11.96 -19.56
N LEU A 98 36.48 -11.98 -20.07
CA LEU A 98 36.02 -13.01 -21.02
C LEU A 98 35.67 -12.49 -22.42
N LEU A 99 35.09 -11.29 -22.55
CA LEU A 99 34.46 -10.86 -23.82
C LEU A 99 35.28 -9.90 -24.69
N GLY A 100 36.40 -9.36 -24.22
CA GLY A 100 37.29 -8.51 -25.03
C GLY A 100 36.59 -7.32 -25.70
N LEU A 101 35.58 -6.74 -25.05
CA LEU A 101 34.74 -5.70 -25.63
C LEU A 101 35.53 -4.41 -25.92
N SER A 102 35.11 -3.70 -26.98
CA SER A 102 35.59 -2.35 -27.23
C SER A 102 35.22 -1.42 -26.06
N ARG A 103 36.03 -0.38 -25.81
CA ARG A 103 35.82 0.54 -24.68
C ARG A 103 34.41 1.13 -24.63
N ASN A 104 33.87 1.50 -25.79
CA ASN A 104 32.53 2.08 -25.90
C ASN A 104 31.43 1.07 -25.61
N ALA A 105 31.56 -0.16 -26.13
CA ALA A 105 30.62 -1.24 -25.82
C ALA A 105 30.67 -1.59 -24.33
N TYR A 106 31.88 -1.66 -23.76
CA TYR A 106 32.08 -1.92 -22.33
C TYR A 106 31.40 -0.86 -21.46
N LEU A 107 31.64 0.43 -21.73
CA LEU A 107 30.98 1.53 -21.03
C LEU A 107 29.45 1.48 -21.18
N ALA A 108 28.94 1.19 -22.39
CA ALA A 108 27.52 1.10 -22.65
C ALA A 108 26.84 0.01 -21.81
N THR A 109 27.48 -1.14 -21.60
CA THR A 109 26.91 -2.19 -20.73
C THR A 109 26.69 -1.71 -19.30
N HIS A 110 27.62 -0.92 -18.74
CA HIS A 110 27.48 -0.37 -17.38
C HIS A 110 26.39 0.69 -17.30
N ILE A 111 26.29 1.57 -18.31
CA ILE A 111 25.24 2.59 -18.37
C ILE A 111 23.86 1.94 -18.50
N LEU A 112 23.70 1.00 -19.43
CA LEU A 112 22.44 0.30 -19.64
C LEU A 112 22.06 -0.53 -18.41
N GLY A 113 23.02 -1.23 -17.80
CA GLY A 113 22.80 -1.98 -16.58
C GLY A 113 22.33 -1.08 -15.43
N PHE A 114 22.91 0.11 -15.28
CA PHE A 114 22.45 1.09 -14.29
C PHE A 114 21.02 1.59 -14.58
N LEU A 115 20.75 2.01 -15.82
CA LEU A 115 19.43 2.52 -16.21
C LEU A 115 18.32 1.48 -16.00
N VAL A 116 18.57 0.23 -16.38
CA VAL A 116 17.58 -0.85 -16.26
C VAL A 116 17.43 -1.30 -14.81
N LEU A 117 18.52 -1.60 -14.13
CA LEU A 117 18.46 -2.22 -12.80
C LEU A 117 18.21 -1.19 -11.71
N ALA A 118 19.03 -0.15 -11.61
CA ALA A 118 18.89 0.85 -10.55
C ALA A 118 17.74 1.83 -10.86
N GLY A 119 17.73 2.39 -12.08
CA GLY A 119 16.69 3.34 -12.50
C GLY A 119 15.31 2.67 -12.66
N GLY A 120 15.22 1.69 -13.55
CA GLY A 120 14.00 0.95 -13.84
C GLY A 120 13.47 0.17 -12.65
N GLY A 121 14.33 -0.60 -11.97
CA GLY A 121 13.96 -1.35 -10.77
C GLY A 121 13.48 -0.45 -9.62
N GLY A 122 14.12 0.73 -9.44
CA GLY A 122 13.69 1.73 -8.47
C GLY A 122 12.31 2.29 -8.78
N ALA A 123 12.09 2.70 -10.04
CA ALA A 123 10.79 3.21 -10.49
C ALA A 123 9.67 2.16 -10.35
N LEU A 124 9.92 0.91 -10.77
CA LEU A 124 8.96 -0.18 -10.64
C LEU A 124 8.60 -0.48 -9.18
N THR A 125 9.59 -0.40 -8.27
CA THR A 125 9.34 -0.59 -6.84
C THR A 125 8.38 0.47 -6.31
N ILE A 126 8.59 1.74 -6.66
CA ILE A 126 7.74 2.86 -6.23
C ILE A 126 6.33 2.73 -6.81
N LEU A 127 6.21 2.43 -8.10
CA LEU A 127 4.91 2.24 -8.76
C LEU A 127 4.13 1.05 -8.20
N SER A 128 4.82 -0.06 -7.89
CA SER A 128 4.18 -1.24 -7.30
C SER A 128 3.62 -1.00 -5.90
N LEU A 129 4.18 -0.04 -5.15
CA LEU A 129 3.66 0.33 -3.85
C LEU A 129 2.40 1.18 -3.96
N SER A 130 2.44 2.19 -4.83
CA SER A 130 1.30 3.07 -5.07
C SER A 130 0.06 2.28 -5.51
N THR A 131 0.24 1.27 -6.36
CA THR A 131 -0.83 0.37 -6.79
C THR A 131 -1.34 -0.53 -5.66
N LYS A 132 -0.46 -1.11 -4.83
CA LYS A 132 -0.87 -1.92 -3.68
C LYS A 132 -1.60 -1.13 -2.60
N GLU A 133 -1.19 0.11 -2.34
CA GLU A 133 -1.87 1.00 -1.40
C GLU A 133 -3.29 1.34 -1.90
N ALA A 134 -3.44 1.61 -3.20
CA ALA A 134 -4.76 1.80 -3.81
C ALA A 134 -5.65 0.55 -3.68
N ASP A 135 -5.13 -0.63 -4.00
CA ASP A 135 -5.88 -1.89 -3.94
C ASP A 135 -6.31 -2.24 -2.51
N THR A 136 -5.42 -2.04 -1.52
CA THR A 136 -5.73 -2.30 -0.10
C THR A 136 -6.74 -1.31 0.45
N ALA A 137 -6.64 -0.02 0.11
CA ALA A 137 -7.63 0.98 0.49
C ALA A 137 -9.03 0.63 -0.06
N VAL A 138 -9.11 0.23 -1.33
CA VAL A 138 -10.36 -0.23 -1.96
C VAL A 138 -10.91 -1.48 -1.26
N SER A 139 -10.04 -2.44 -0.92
CA SER A 139 -10.44 -3.66 -0.21
C SER A 139 -11.03 -3.36 1.18
N VAL A 140 -10.41 -2.44 1.93
CA VAL A 140 -10.90 -2.02 3.25
C VAL A 140 -12.26 -1.32 3.14
N LYS A 141 -12.41 -0.39 2.18
CA LYS A 141 -13.68 0.29 1.90
C LYS A 141 -14.80 -0.71 1.58
N ARG A 142 -14.51 -1.68 0.70
CA ARG A 142 -15.46 -2.75 0.36
C ARG A 142 -15.83 -3.60 1.58
N SER A 143 -14.85 -3.95 2.42
CA SER A 143 -15.10 -4.70 3.65
C SER A 143 -15.98 -3.93 4.64
N ARG A 144 -15.79 -2.62 4.78
CA ARG A 144 -16.59 -1.78 5.67
C ARG A 144 -18.04 -1.69 5.21
N LEU A 145 -18.28 -1.44 3.91
CA LEU A 145 -19.63 -1.46 3.35
C LEU A 145 -20.32 -2.80 3.57
N PHE A 146 -19.60 -3.91 3.36
CA PHE A 146 -20.13 -5.25 3.63
C PHE A 146 -20.53 -5.47 5.10
N VAL A 147 -19.72 -4.98 6.04
CA VAL A 147 -20.05 -5.01 7.47
C VAL A 147 -21.33 -4.21 7.75
N LEU A 148 -21.48 -3.00 7.20
CA LEU A 148 -22.69 -2.18 7.36
C LEU A 148 -23.93 -2.89 6.81
N THR A 149 -23.85 -3.47 5.61
CA THR A 149 -24.94 -4.26 5.00
C THR A 149 -25.35 -5.43 5.91
N THR A 150 -24.37 -6.10 6.52
CA THR A 150 -24.62 -7.23 7.41
C THR A 150 -25.28 -6.79 8.72
N ARG A 151 -24.82 -5.68 9.32
CA ARG A 151 -25.39 -5.14 10.57
C ARG A 151 -26.84 -4.71 10.39
N ILE A 152 -27.14 -3.95 9.34
CA ILE A 152 -28.52 -3.54 9.01
C ILE A 152 -29.40 -4.77 8.72
N GLY A 153 -28.88 -5.74 7.96
CA GLY A 153 -29.59 -6.99 7.69
C GLY A 153 -29.94 -7.76 8.96
N SER A 154 -29.01 -7.85 9.92
CA SER A 154 -29.24 -8.49 11.23
C SER A 154 -30.34 -7.77 12.01
N VAL A 155 -30.28 -6.44 12.09
CA VAL A 155 -31.27 -5.64 12.83
C VAL A 155 -32.67 -5.77 12.22
N ALA A 156 -32.77 -5.76 10.88
CA ALA A 156 -34.05 -5.97 10.20
C ALA A 156 -34.65 -7.35 10.51
N GLU A 157 -33.82 -8.38 10.58
CA GLU A 157 -34.26 -9.74 10.93
C GLU A 157 -34.65 -9.85 12.41
N GLU A 158 -33.87 -9.26 13.32
CA GLU A 158 -34.18 -9.18 14.75
C GLU A 158 -35.53 -8.49 14.99
N LEU A 159 -35.80 -7.37 14.31
CA LEU A 159 -37.09 -6.67 14.35
C LEU A 159 -38.22 -7.50 13.75
N ASN A 160 -37.94 -8.28 12.70
CA ASN A 160 -38.94 -9.15 12.08
C ASN A 160 -39.35 -10.32 12.99
N LEU A 161 -38.47 -10.73 13.92
CA LEU A 161 -38.73 -11.77 14.92
C LEU A 161 -39.28 -11.21 16.24
N CYS A 162 -39.32 -9.88 16.41
CA CYS A 162 -39.75 -9.27 17.66
C CYS A 162 -41.29 -9.30 17.83
N PRO A 163 -41.80 -9.30 19.07
CA PRO A 163 -43.25 -9.27 19.34
C PRO A 163 -43.97 -8.02 18.80
N TYR A 164 -43.22 -6.96 18.49
CA TYR A 164 -43.72 -5.66 18.05
C TYR A 164 -43.56 -5.46 16.53
N ARG A 165 -43.40 -6.54 15.76
CA ARG A 165 -43.17 -6.54 14.31
C ARG A 165 -44.14 -5.63 13.55
N GLU A 166 -45.43 -5.70 13.86
CA GLU A 166 -46.46 -4.92 13.16
C GLU A 166 -46.21 -3.41 13.29
N MET A 167 -45.83 -2.96 14.48
CA MET A 167 -45.47 -1.58 14.77
C MET A 167 -44.13 -1.17 14.12
N ALA A 168 -43.22 -2.11 13.91
CA ALA A 168 -41.92 -1.89 13.27
C ALA A 168 -41.91 -2.17 11.77
N SER A 169 -43.06 -2.45 11.14
CA SER A 169 -43.13 -2.89 9.73
C SER A 169 -42.50 -1.89 8.76
N GLY A 170 -42.76 -0.59 8.94
CA GLY A 170 -42.14 0.48 8.16
C GLY A 170 -40.61 0.55 8.32
N ILE A 171 -40.13 0.37 9.56
CA ILE A 171 -38.70 0.33 9.88
C ILE A 171 -38.03 -0.86 9.18
N ILE A 172 -38.65 -2.05 9.24
CA ILE A 172 -38.12 -3.27 8.62
C ILE A 172 -37.96 -3.08 7.10
N VAL A 173 -38.96 -2.46 6.46
CA VAL A 173 -38.88 -2.15 5.02
C VAL A 173 -37.76 -1.16 4.75
N GLY A 174 -37.72 -0.04 5.47
CA GLY A 174 -36.68 0.98 5.30
C GLY A 174 -35.26 0.45 5.54
N LEU A 175 -35.07 -0.47 6.49
CA LEU A 175 -33.78 -1.14 6.71
C LEU A 175 -33.41 -2.09 5.55
N LYS A 176 -34.37 -2.81 4.99
CA LYS A 176 -34.13 -3.67 3.81
C LYS A 176 -33.75 -2.85 2.58
N ASP A 177 -34.42 -1.73 2.37
CA ASP A 177 -34.11 -0.82 1.26
C ASP A 177 -32.74 -0.17 1.45
N LEU A 178 -32.41 0.25 2.68
CA LEU A 178 -31.10 0.82 3.01
C LEU A 178 -29.98 -0.21 2.81
N LYS A 179 -30.21 -1.46 3.22
CA LYS A 179 -29.29 -2.58 2.98
C LYS A 179 -29.00 -2.75 1.49
N GLU A 180 -30.03 -2.75 0.66
CA GLU A 180 -29.87 -2.94 -0.79
C GLU A 180 -29.18 -1.73 -1.43
N ALA A 181 -29.49 -0.52 -0.98
CA ALA A 181 -28.81 0.70 -1.43
C ALA A 181 -27.31 0.69 -1.08
N ILE A 182 -26.93 0.23 0.12
CA ILE A 182 -25.51 0.10 0.51
C ILE A 182 -24.83 -1.00 -0.33
N ARG A 183 -25.51 -2.13 -0.56
CA ARG A 183 -24.99 -3.25 -1.34
C ARG A 183 -24.67 -2.89 -2.79
N PHE A 184 -25.48 -2.03 -3.41
CA PHE A 184 -25.25 -1.52 -4.77
C PHE A 184 -24.41 -0.24 -4.82
N SER A 185 -23.94 0.27 -3.68
CA SER A 185 -23.05 1.43 -3.68
C SER A 185 -21.65 1.05 -4.17
N ASP A 186 -21.02 1.94 -4.93
CA ASP A 186 -19.68 1.71 -5.47
C ASP A 186 -18.63 1.80 -4.34
N PRO A 187 -17.83 0.75 -4.09
CA PRO A 187 -16.71 0.82 -3.14
C PRO A 187 -15.56 1.71 -3.62
N MET A 188 -15.49 2.04 -4.92
CA MET A 188 -14.47 2.90 -5.53
C MET A 188 -14.66 4.39 -5.24
N SER A 189 -15.42 4.75 -4.19
CA SER A 189 -15.69 6.15 -3.88
C SER A 189 -14.39 6.93 -3.65
N ALA A 190 -14.14 7.90 -4.55
CA ALA A 190 -13.12 8.94 -4.41
C ALA A 190 -13.46 9.94 -3.29
N GLY A 191 -14.67 9.87 -2.73
CA GLY A 191 -15.09 10.65 -1.57
C GLY A 191 -14.12 10.43 -0.40
N GLY A 192 -13.71 11.55 0.21
CA GLY A 192 -12.82 11.57 1.37
C GLY A 192 -13.36 10.77 2.56
N GLU A 193 -12.51 10.51 3.54
CA GLU A 193 -12.86 9.77 4.76
C GLU A 193 -14.16 10.28 5.43
N ASP A 194 -14.45 11.57 5.28
CA ASP A 194 -15.62 12.26 5.86
C ASP A 194 -16.98 11.74 5.35
N GLY A 195 -17.11 11.39 4.06
CA GLY A 195 -18.36 10.87 3.51
C GLY A 195 -18.67 9.44 3.97
N GLU A 196 -17.64 8.61 4.09
CA GLU A 196 -17.75 7.24 4.59
C GLU A 196 -18.04 7.22 6.11
N GLU A 197 -17.36 8.08 6.86
CA GLU A 197 -17.58 8.23 8.31
C GLU A 197 -19.02 8.65 8.63
N LYS A 198 -19.59 9.60 7.87
CA LYS A 198 -21.00 10.01 8.02
C LYS A 198 -21.97 8.85 7.84
N VAL A 199 -21.73 7.97 6.86
CA VAL A 199 -22.56 6.78 6.64
C VAL A 199 -22.41 5.80 7.81
N VAL A 200 -21.17 5.55 8.27
CA VAL A 200 -20.92 4.66 9.42
C VAL A 200 -21.62 5.18 10.68
N LEU A 201 -21.52 6.49 10.97
CA LEU A 201 -22.16 7.11 12.13
C LEU A 201 -23.69 7.07 12.03
N ALA A 202 -24.26 7.36 10.86
CA ALA A 202 -25.71 7.30 10.64
C ALA A 202 -26.25 5.88 10.82
N VAL A 203 -25.58 4.87 10.26
CA VAL A 203 -25.96 3.46 10.41
C VAL A 203 -25.76 2.96 11.84
N GLY A 204 -24.70 3.39 12.53
CA GLY A 204 -24.49 3.06 13.95
C GLY A 204 -25.59 3.62 14.85
N ALA A 205 -25.95 4.89 14.67
CA ALA A 205 -27.05 5.51 15.42
C ALA A 205 -28.39 4.82 15.15
N LEU A 206 -28.63 4.41 13.90
CA LEU A 206 -29.82 3.66 13.50
C LEU A 206 -29.87 2.28 14.15
N GLU A 207 -28.77 1.52 14.10
CA GLU A 207 -28.67 0.21 14.77
C GLU A 207 -28.95 0.32 16.28
N ASP A 208 -28.30 1.26 16.96
CA ASP A 208 -28.44 1.45 18.40
C ASP A 208 -29.90 1.77 18.79
N LYS A 209 -30.56 2.62 18.00
CA LYS A 209 -31.96 3.00 18.23
C LYS A 209 -32.92 1.85 17.95
N CYS A 210 -32.71 1.08 16.89
CA CYS A 210 -33.50 -0.13 16.62
C CYS A 210 -33.34 -1.18 17.72
N ARG A 211 -32.12 -1.41 18.22
CA ARG A 211 -31.89 -2.31 19.36
C ARG A 211 -32.57 -1.82 20.64
N ARG A 212 -32.49 -0.52 20.92
CA ARG A 212 -33.17 0.09 22.08
C ARG A 212 -34.69 -0.02 21.96
N PHE A 213 -35.26 0.17 20.78
CA PHE A 213 -36.70 0.02 20.54
C PHE A 213 -37.23 -1.33 21.04
N MET A 214 -36.52 -2.42 20.77
CA MET A 214 -36.90 -3.76 21.22
C MET A 214 -36.90 -3.92 22.76
N SER A 215 -36.14 -3.07 23.47
CA SER A 215 -36.01 -3.09 24.94
C SER A 215 -36.92 -2.09 25.67
N LEU A 216 -37.65 -1.23 24.95
CA LEU A 216 -38.50 -0.22 25.58
C LEU A 216 -39.65 -0.87 26.36
N PRO A 217 -40.06 -0.33 27.52
CA PRO A 217 -41.06 -0.95 28.39
C PRO A 217 -42.51 -0.66 27.94
N SER A 218 -42.79 0.53 27.40
CA SER A 218 -44.17 0.99 27.12
C SER A 218 -44.48 1.17 25.64
N GLY A 219 -45.75 0.98 25.25
CA GLY A 219 -46.22 1.15 23.86
C GLY A 219 -46.10 2.59 23.36
N GLY A 220 -46.41 3.58 24.21
CA GLY A 220 -46.27 5.00 23.85
C GLY A 220 -44.82 5.47 23.68
N GLU A 221 -43.86 4.86 24.38
CA GLU A 221 -42.43 5.09 24.11
C GLU A 221 -41.98 4.46 22.79
N ARG A 222 -42.52 3.27 22.46
CA ARG A 222 -42.24 2.59 21.19
C ARG A 222 -42.75 3.39 20.00
N GLU A 223 -43.94 3.96 20.05
CA GLU A 223 -44.48 4.81 18.98
C GLU A 223 -43.61 6.05 18.71
N LYS A 224 -43.14 6.73 19.76
CA LYS A 224 -42.19 7.85 19.62
C LYS A 224 -40.87 7.40 19.01
N ALA A 225 -40.37 6.24 19.44
CA ALA A 225 -39.14 5.67 18.90
C ALA A 225 -39.27 5.27 17.43
N VAL A 226 -40.45 4.86 16.96
CA VAL A 226 -40.68 4.58 15.53
C VAL A 226 -40.43 5.83 14.69
N GLN A 227 -41.04 6.95 15.06
CA GLN A 227 -40.86 8.21 14.34
C GLN A 227 -39.39 8.67 14.32
N GLU A 228 -38.68 8.49 15.43
CA GLU A 228 -37.25 8.80 15.51
C GLU A 228 -36.40 7.88 14.61
N ILE A 229 -36.72 6.59 14.55
CA ILE A 229 -36.00 5.61 13.72
C ILE A 229 -36.23 5.86 12.24
N GLU A 230 -37.46 6.19 11.82
CA GLU A 230 -37.77 6.56 10.44
C GLU A 230 -36.94 7.77 9.98
N ASN A 231 -36.84 8.81 10.81
CA ASN A 231 -35.98 9.96 10.55
C ASN A 231 -34.49 9.56 10.42
N LEU A 232 -34.03 8.58 11.20
CA LEU A 232 -32.65 8.07 11.11
C LEU A 232 -32.40 7.26 9.83
N ILE A 233 -33.41 6.52 9.35
CA ILE A 233 -33.35 5.84 8.05
C ILE A 233 -33.19 6.87 6.92
N GLU A 234 -34.00 7.93 6.92
CA GLU A 234 -33.87 9.02 5.92
C GLU A 234 -32.50 9.69 5.98
N ARG A 235 -31.96 9.95 7.18
CA ARG A 235 -30.62 10.50 7.35
C ARG A 235 -29.53 9.57 6.83
N ALA A 236 -29.67 8.26 7.03
CA ALA A 236 -28.73 7.27 6.50
C ALA A 236 -28.77 7.21 4.97
N PHE A 237 -29.97 7.29 4.37
CA PHE A 237 -30.13 7.42 2.92
C PHE A 237 -29.52 8.72 2.38
N ALA A 238 -29.75 9.84 3.05
CA ALA A 238 -29.19 11.13 2.65
C ALA A 238 -27.65 11.12 2.72
N ALA A 239 -27.07 10.54 3.78
CA ALA A 239 -25.62 10.36 3.90
C ALA A 239 -25.06 9.46 2.79
N LEU A 240 -25.74 8.36 2.48
CA LEU A 240 -25.33 7.44 1.41
C LEU A 240 -25.43 8.12 0.03
N LYS A 241 -26.48 8.91 -0.20
CA LYS A 241 -26.67 9.66 -1.45
C LYS A 241 -25.63 10.76 -1.61
N ALA A 242 -25.37 11.55 -0.56
CA ALA A 242 -24.34 12.58 -0.57
C ALA A 242 -22.96 11.98 -0.86
N ARG A 243 -22.62 10.86 -0.21
CA ARG A 243 -21.41 10.10 -0.53
C ARG A 243 -21.38 9.71 -2.01
N ASN A 244 -22.45 9.15 -2.56
CA ASN A 244 -22.49 8.71 -3.96
C ASN A 244 -22.41 9.90 -4.96
N GLU A 245 -22.97 11.06 -4.61
CA GLU A 245 -22.86 12.28 -5.43
C GLU A 245 -21.43 12.83 -5.43
N GLU A 246 -20.75 12.82 -4.28
CA GLU A 246 -19.31 13.13 -4.19
C GLU A 246 -18.47 12.22 -5.12
N VAL A 247 -18.88 10.96 -5.32
CA VAL A 247 -18.24 10.05 -6.27
C VAL A 247 -18.47 10.45 -7.72
N LEU A 248 -19.70 10.85 -8.07
CA LEU A 248 -20.06 11.21 -9.44
C LEU A 248 -19.40 12.53 -9.89
N HIS A 249 -19.22 13.47 -8.96
CA HIS A 249 -18.73 14.81 -9.24
C HIS A 249 -17.25 15.06 -8.86
N GLY A 250 -16.64 14.20 -8.03
CA GLY A 250 -15.25 14.30 -7.61
C GLY A 250 -14.19 13.80 -8.60
N LYS A 251 -14.45 13.93 -9.91
CA LYS A 251 -13.46 13.61 -10.97
C LYS A 251 -12.46 14.72 -11.18
#